data_AF-A0A7Y0F201-F1
#
_entry.id   AF-A0A7Y0F201-F1
#
_cell.length_a   1.000
_cell.length_b   1.000
_cell.length_c   1.000
_cell.angle_alpha   90.00
_cell.angle_beta   90.00
_cell.angle_gamma   90.00
#
_symmetry.space_group_name_H-M   'P 1'
#
loop_
_entity.id
_entity.type
_entity.pdbx_description
1 polymer ?
#
loop_
_entity_poly.entity_id
_entity_poly.type
_entity_poly.pdbx_seq_one_letter_code
_entity_poly.pdbx_strand_id
1 'polypeptide(L)'
;MLLLSTYAIDEAREVVARKWPSRVDALERYLRALNFETVATPSTPQPGLFEIRDPLDYPVLYSAIIGAADVFVTGDKDFADVALPSPVIVTPGEYMAAFARH
;
A
#
# COMPACT_ATOMS: atom_id res chain seq x y z
N MET A 1 9.58 5.99 -7.70
CA MET A 1 9.95 6.14 -6.28
C MET A 1 8.97 5.29 -5.47
N LEU A 2 9.40 4.64 -4.39
CA LEU A 2 8.51 3.83 -3.56
C LEU A 2 7.74 4.74 -2.59
N LEU A 3 6.43 4.60 -2.52
CA LEU A 3 5.57 5.25 -1.55
C LEU A 3 5.05 4.21 -0.56
N LEU A 4 5.14 4.48 0.74
CA LEU A 4 4.52 3.67 1.77
C LEU A 4 3.58 4.54 2.60
N SER A 5 2.34 4.11 2.77
CA SER A 5 1.40 4.81 3.64
C SER A 5 1.71 4.51 5.11
N THR A 6 1.40 5.44 6.02
CA THR A 6 1.52 5.18 7.45
C THR A 6 0.65 3.99 7.87
N TYR A 7 -0.54 3.84 7.26
CA TYR A 7 -1.41 2.69 7.48
C TYR A 7 -0.70 1.36 7.19
N ALA A 8 -0.10 1.21 6.00
CA ALA A 8 0.57 -0.03 5.62
C ALA A 8 1.80 -0.32 6.50
N ILE A 9 2.53 0.72 6.91
CA ILE A 9 3.66 0.59 7.84
C ILE A 9 3.18 0.12 9.21
N ASP A 10 2.12 0.71 9.74
CA ASP A 10 1.61 0.40 11.07
C ASP A 10 0.92 -0.98 11.10
N GLU A 11 0.20 -1.35 10.03
CA GLU A 11 -0.34 -2.69 9.87
C GLU A 11 0.77 -3.74 9.80
N ALA A 12 1.84 -3.50 9.03
CA ALA A 12 2.98 -4.40 8.97
C ALA A 12 3.61 -4.58 10.36
N ARG A 13 3.77 -3.50 11.12
CA ARG A 13 4.26 -3.55 12.51
C ARG A 13 3.35 -4.35 13.41
N GLU A 14 2.04 -4.12 13.37
CA GLU A 14 1.07 -4.84 14.19
C GLU A 14 1.06 -6.34 13.87
N VAL A 15 1.01 -6.69 12.58
CA VAL A 15 1.01 -8.07 12.11
C VAL A 15 2.30 -8.78 12.52
N VAL A 16 3.46 -8.14 12.35
CA VAL A 16 4.75 -8.72 12.76
C VAL A 16 4.84 -8.86 14.27
N ALA A 17 4.46 -7.83 15.05
CA ALA A 17 4.48 -7.91 16.51
C ALA A 17 3.57 -9.03 17.05
N ARG A 18 2.41 -9.25 16.43
CA ARG A 18 1.46 -10.29 16.82
C ARG A 18 1.87 -11.70 16.39
N LYS A 19 2.30 -11.88 15.13
CA LYS A 19 2.59 -13.20 14.56
C LYS A 19 4.03 -13.66 14.79
N TRP A 20 4.98 -12.71 14.80
CA TRP A 20 6.42 -12.96 14.93
C TRP A 20 7.10 -11.91 15.83
N PRO A 21 6.80 -11.87 17.14
CA PRO A 21 7.33 -10.85 18.05
C PRO A 21 8.86 -10.71 17.99
N SER A 22 9.60 -11.80 17.79
CA SER A 22 11.06 -11.80 17.67
C SER A 22 11.60 -11.15 16.38
N ARG A 23 10.73 -10.77 15.43
CA ARG A 23 11.10 -10.16 14.14
C ARG A 23 10.81 -8.66 14.06
N VAL A 24 10.28 -8.03 15.11
CA VAL A 24 9.97 -6.59 15.12
C VAL A 24 11.20 -5.76 14.77
N ASP A 25 12.35 -6.02 15.41
CA ASP A 25 13.59 -5.30 15.11
C ASP A 25 14.10 -5.55 13.69
N ALA A 26 13.82 -6.73 13.13
CA ALA A 26 14.19 -7.04 11.75
C ALA A 26 13.35 -6.25 10.75
N LEU A 27 12.04 -6.10 11.01
CA LEU A 27 11.16 -5.24 10.21
C LEU A 27 11.63 -3.79 10.26
N GLU A 28 11.93 -3.26 11.45
CA GLU A 28 12.38 -1.88 11.62
C GLU A 28 13.70 -1.58 10.89
N ARG A 29 14.66 -2.52 10.92
CA ARG A 29 15.89 -2.40 10.14
C ARG A 29 15.62 -2.47 8.64
N TYR A 30 14.71 -3.34 8.21
CA TYR A 30 14.33 -3.46 6.80
C TYR A 30 13.69 -2.17 6.29
N LEU A 31 12.71 -1.61 7.00
CA LEU A 31 12.09 -0.33 6.65
C LEU A 31 13.14 0.79 6.56
N ARG A 32 14.05 0.91 7.53
CA ARG A 32 15.11 1.95 7.49
C ARG A 32 16.09 1.80 6.31
N ALA A 33 16.27 0.58 5.80
CA ALA A 33 17.16 0.33 4.67
C ALA A 33 16.49 0.58 3.30
N LEU A 34 15.15 0.64 3.25
CA LEU A 34 14.41 0.94 2.03
C LEU A 34 14.42 2.44 1.75
N ASN A 35 14.56 2.80 0.47
CA ASN A 35 14.38 4.17 0.02
C ASN A 35 12.91 4.39 -0.39
N PHE A 36 12.09 4.89 0.53
CA PHE A 36 10.70 5.24 0.29
C PHE A 36 10.33 6.60 0.86
N GLU A 37 9.30 7.20 0.31
CA GLU A 37 8.62 8.36 0.90
C GLU A 37 7.35 7.90 1.62
N THR A 38 7.07 8.52 2.77
CA THR A 38 5.92 8.19 3.59
C THR A 38 4.74 9.07 3.20
N VAL A 39 3.58 8.45 2.95
CA VAL A 39 2.31 9.17 2.80
C VAL A 39 1.52 9.05 4.11
N ALA A 40 1.19 10.19 4.72
CA ALA A 40 0.35 10.19 5.92
C ALA A 40 -1.08 9.77 5.56
N THR A 41 -1.54 8.62 6.04
CA THR A 41 -2.92 8.18 5.87
C THR A 41 -3.83 9.04 6.76
N PRO A 42 -4.84 9.73 6.20
CA PRO A 42 -5.77 10.50 7.02
C PRO A 42 -6.56 9.59 7.94
N SER A 43 -6.76 10.00 9.20
CA SER A 43 -7.63 9.29 10.16
C SER A 43 -9.07 9.19 9.67
N THR A 44 -9.49 10.14 8.82
CA THR A 44 -10.82 10.20 8.21
C THR A 44 -10.67 10.47 6.71
N PRO A 45 -10.47 9.42 5.88
CA PRO A 45 -10.44 9.55 4.43
C PRO A 45 -11.76 10.13 3.92
N GLN A 46 -11.70 11.00 2.92
CA GLN A 46 -12.92 11.46 2.24
C GLN A 46 -13.60 10.27 1.56
N PRO A 47 -14.87 9.97 1.87
CA PRO A 47 -15.57 8.83 1.27
C PRO A 47 -15.98 9.13 -0.18
N GLY A 48 -16.34 8.07 -0.92
CA GLY A 48 -17.00 8.18 -2.23
C GLY A 48 -16.06 8.44 -3.42
N LEU A 49 -14.74 8.39 -3.23
CA LEU A 49 -13.79 8.44 -4.36
C LEU A 49 -13.82 7.16 -5.21
N PHE A 50 -14.13 6.02 -4.60
CA PHE A 50 -14.24 4.71 -5.24
C PHE A 50 -15.04 3.78 -4.34
N GLU A 51 -15.56 2.71 -4.95
CA GLU A 51 -16.17 1.60 -4.23
C GLU A 51 -15.15 0.47 -4.08
N ILE A 52 -15.13 -0.17 -2.91
CA ILE A 52 -14.24 -1.30 -2.61
C ILE A 52 -15.00 -2.34 -1.79
N ARG A 53 -14.62 -3.61 -1.94
CA ARG A 53 -15.33 -4.72 -1.28
C ARG A 53 -15.11 -4.72 0.24
N ASP A 54 -13.86 -4.58 0.68
CA ASP A 54 -13.53 -4.42 2.10
C ASP A 54 -13.35 -2.93 2.45
N PRO A 55 -14.21 -2.35 3.29
CA PRO A 55 -14.04 -0.97 3.74
C PRO A 55 -12.71 -0.70 4.47
N LEU A 56 -12.06 -1.73 5.04
CA LEU A 56 -10.77 -1.60 5.70
C LEU A 56 -9.62 -1.37 4.71
N ASP A 57 -9.81 -1.73 3.44
CA ASP A 57 -8.85 -1.48 2.36
C ASP A 57 -8.92 -0.07 1.79
N TYR A 58 -10.01 0.65 2.07
CA TYR A 58 -10.22 2.01 1.57
C TYR A 58 -9.07 2.96 1.92
N PRO A 59 -8.58 3.05 3.17
CA PRO A 59 -7.48 3.95 3.54
C PRO A 59 -6.17 3.62 2.80
N VAL A 60 -5.95 2.36 2.42
CA VAL A 60 -4.74 1.92 1.71
C VAL A 60 -4.70 2.52 0.32
N LEU A 61 -5.75 2.30 -0.48
CA LEU A 61 -5.83 2.85 -1.84
C LEU A 61 -6.01 4.37 -1.83
N TYR A 62 -6.77 4.91 -0.87
CA TYR A 62 -6.89 6.36 -0.68
C TYR A 62 -5.52 7.01 -0.50
N SER A 63 -4.64 6.40 0.31
CA SER A 63 -3.28 6.91 0.53
C SER A 63 -2.47 6.94 -0.77
N ALA A 64 -2.63 5.95 -1.65
CA ALA A 64 -1.97 5.94 -2.95
C ALA A 64 -2.47 7.07 -3.86
N ILE A 65 -3.77 7.39 -3.82
CA ILE A 65 -4.36 8.51 -4.58
C ILE A 65 -3.79 9.86 -4.10
N ILE A 66 -3.85 10.14 -2.79
CA ILE A 66 -3.36 11.44 -2.28
C ILE A 66 -1.84 11.59 -2.34
N GLY A 67 -1.12 10.45 -2.33
CA GLY A 67 0.32 10.41 -2.57
C GLY A 67 0.69 10.56 -4.05
N ALA A 68 -0.30 10.72 -4.94
CA ALA A 68 -0.13 10.82 -6.39
C ALA A 68 0.70 9.65 -6.96
N ALA A 69 0.45 8.44 -6.47
CA ALA A 69 1.09 7.24 -7.02
C ALA A 69 0.68 7.05 -8.48
N ASP A 70 1.63 6.69 -9.33
CA ASP A 70 1.32 6.29 -10.72
C ASP A 70 0.78 4.85 -10.76
N VAL A 71 1.31 3.99 -9.88
CA VAL A 71 1.04 2.55 -9.86
C VAL A 71 0.83 2.08 -8.43
N PHE A 72 -0.26 1.35 -8.21
CA PHE A 72 -0.57 0.68 -6.95
C PHE A 72 -0.39 -0.83 -7.13
N VAL A 73 0.64 -1.39 -6.49
CA VAL A 73 0.97 -2.82 -6.60
C VAL A 73 0.31 -3.59 -5.46
N THR A 74 -0.61 -4.50 -5.78
CA THR A 74 -1.31 -5.32 -4.78
C THR A 74 -1.56 -6.74 -5.28
N GLY A 75 -1.43 -7.72 -4.39
CA GLY A 75 -1.86 -9.09 -4.67
C GLY A 75 -3.30 -9.38 -4.27
N ASP A 76 -3.97 -8.41 -3.64
CA ASP A 76 -5.32 -8.57 -3.13
C ASP A 76 -6.36 -8.31 -4.21
N LYS A 77 -7.30 -9.25 -4.33
CA LYS A 77 -8.35 -9.24 -5.35
C LYS A 77 -9.47 -8.27 -5.03
N ASP A 78 -9.57 -7.78 -3.80
CA ASP A 78 -10.58 -6.80 -3.43
C ASP A 78 -10.36 -5.44 -4.11
N PHE A 79 -9.16 -5.21 -4.67
CA PHE A 79 -8.82 -4.04 -5.50
C PHE A 79 -9.01 -4.24 -7.01
N ALA A 80 -9.20 -5.48 -7.48
CA ALA A 80 -9.12 -5.81 -8.92
C ALA A 80 -10.22 -5.14 -9.75
N ASP A 81 -11.40 -4.92 -9.15
CA ASP A 81 -12.58 -4.33 -9.82
C ASP A 81 -12.74 -2.84 -9.51
N VAL A 82 -11.77 -2.22 -8.84
CA VAL A 82 -11.84 -0.80 -8.47
C VAL A 82 -11.56 0.07 -9.69
N ALA A 83 -12.58 0.75 -10.19
CA ALA A 83 -12.47 1.66 -11.32
C ALA A 83 -11.98 3.05 -10.85
N LEU A 84 -10.72 3.37 -11.15
CA LEU A 84 -10.10 4.66 -10.85
C LEU A 84 -9.33 5.19 -12.06
N PRO A 85 -9.26 6.52 -12.24
CA PRO A 85 -8.42 7.12 -13.28
C PRO A 85 -6.91 7.03 -12.94
N SER A 86 -6.55 7.02 -11.66
CA SER A 86 -5.18 6.87 -11.15
C SER A 86 -5.24 6.57 -9.63
N PRO A 87 -4.32 5.76 -9.05
CA PRO A 87 -3.22 5.02 -9.68
C PRO A 87 -3.71 3.85 -10.55
N VAL A 88 -2.84 3.36 -11.44
CA VAL A 88 -3.05 2.07 -12.13
C VAL A 88 -2.86 0.94 -11.12
N ILE A 89 -3.87 0.09 -10.95
CA ILE A 89 -3.82 -1.06 -10.04
C ILE A 89 -3.26 -2.26 -10.79
N VAL A 90 -2.20 -2.88 -10.25
CA VAL A 90 -1.55 -4.05 -10.86
C VAL A 90 -1.15 -5.08 -9.81
N THR A 91 -1.08 -6.34 -10.22
CA THR A 91 -0.44 -7.40 -9.44
C THR A 91 1.09 -7.25 -9.45
N PRO A 92 1.81 -7.84 -8.48
CA PRO A 92 3.27 -7.88 -8.52
C PRO A 92 3.82 -8.49 -9.81
N GLY A 93 3.17 -9.53 -10.34
CA GLY A 93 3.58 -10.16 -11.60
C GLY A 93 3.45 -9.22 -12.80
N GLU A 94 2.33 -8.51 -12.89
CA GLU A 94 2.10 -7.48 -13.93
C GLU A 94 3.07 -6.31 -13.78
N TYR A 95 3.33 -5.87 -12.55
CA TYR A 95 4.33 -4.84 -12.29
C TYR A 95 5.71 -5.25 -12.82
N MET A 96 6.13 -6.47 -12.51
CA MET A 96 7.43 -6.99 -12.97
C MET A 96 7.50 -7.11 -14.50
N ALA A 97 6.41 -7.53 -15.14
CA ALA A 97 6.34 -7.65 -16.59
C ALA A 97 6.39 -6.29 -17.31
N ALA A 98 5.75 -5.27 -16.75
CA ALA A 98 5.60 -3.96 -17.36
C ALA A 98 6.71 -2.96 -17.01
N PHE A 99 7.24 -3.01 -15.79
CA PHE A 99 8.11 -1.95 -15.25
C PHE A 99 9.49 -2.42 -14.78
N ALA A 100 9.68 -3.70 -14.46
CA ALA A 100 10.94 -4.19 -13.89
C ALA A 100 11.97 -4.65 -14.94
N ARG A 101 11.71 -4.47 -16.23
CA ARG A 101 12.66 -4.76 -17.32
C ARG A 101 13.41 -3.51 -17.76
N HIS A 102 14.17 -2.86 -16.88
CA HIS A 102 15.18 -1.87 -17.27
C HIS A 102 16.39 -1.94 -16.33
#